data_AF-A0A498KD52-F1
#
_entry.id   AF-A0A498KD52-F1
#
_cell.length_a   1.000
_cell.length_b   1.000
_cell.length_c   1.000
_cell.angle_alpha   90.00
_cell.angle_beta   90.00
_cell.angle_gamma   90.00
#
_symmetry.space_group_name_H-M   'P 1'
#
loop_
_entity.id
_entity.type
_entity.pdbx_description
1 polymer ?
#
loop_
_entity_poly.entity_id
_entity_poly.type
_entity_poly.pdbx_seq_one_letter_code
_entity_poly.pdbx_strand_id
1 'polypeptide(L)'
;MPSNIRHRNLIKIISCCSQLDFKALVLNYMPNGSLEKWLYSQNSSFDILRDDDMVAHVADFGIAKILGLGDPMTQTMTLAIVGYMAPEYGMDGIVSTQGDVYSFGIVVMETFTKMKPTNEMFVEEMNLKQWVANSLSSEAIAEVVDANLLVAQEQDHECLTKIDCLSCVLRLALVWSAEPPHERISIREVVATLKKIKIKFLKDAARSVQLNRRPVQAL
;
A
#
# COMPACT_ATOMS: atom_id res chain seq x y z
N MET A 1 -19.79 0.67 19.41
CA MET A 1 -18.91 -0.35 18.80
C MET A 1 -19.35 -0.55 17.36
N PRO A 2 -18.45 -0.68 16.38
CA PRO A 2 -18.80 -0.93 14.99
C PRO A 2 -19.27 -2.39 14.80
N SER A 3 -20.34 -2.80 15.47
CA SER A 3 -20.85 -4.19 15.47
C SER A 3 -21.48 -4.60 14.14
N ASN A 4 -21.70 -3.67 13.21
CA ASN A 4 -22.39 -3.91 11.93
C ASN A 4 -21.51 -3.74 10.68
N ILE A 5 -20.22 -3.44 10.82
CA ILE A 5 -19.34 -3.33 9.66
C ILE A 5 -18.83 -4.72 9.29
N ARG A 6 -19.35 -5.29 8.21
CA ARG A 6 -18.92 -6.57 7.65
C ARG A 6 -18.38 -6.34 6.24
N HIS A 7 -17.08 -6.57 6.07
CA HIS A 7 -16.44 -6.46 4.77
C HIS A 7 -15.32 -7.49 4.66
N ARG A 8 -15.12 -8.06 3.47
CA ARG A 8 -14.16 -9.14 3.23
C ARG A 8 -12.69 -8.75 3.49
N ASN A 9 -12.38 -7.45 3.48
CA ASN A 9 -11.03 -6.90 3.73
C ASN A 9 -10.91 -6.25 5.12
N LEU A 10 -11.88 -6.45 6.01
CA LEU A 10 -11.75 -6.07 7.42
C LEU A 10 -11.63 -7.34 8.25
N ILE A 11 -10.78 -7.30 9.28
CA ILE A 11 -10.65 -8.44 10.18
C ILE A 11 -11.99 -8.72 10.88
N LYS A 12 -12.37 -10.00 10.94
CA LYS A 12 -13.62 -10.39 11.58
C LYS A 12 -13.45 -10.29 13.10
N ILE A 13 -14.35 -9.53 13.73
CA ILE A 13 -14.52 -9.53 15.19
C ILE A 13 -15.33 -10.78 15.56
N ILE A 14 -14.75 -11.66 16.38
CA ILE A 14 -15.41 -12.87 16.90
C ILE A 14 -16.33 -12.49 18.06
N SER A 15 -15.78 -11.75 19.04
CA SER A 15 -16.51 -11.29 20.22
C SER A 15 -15.83 -10.08 20.84
N CYS A 16 -16.51 -9.44 21.79
CA CYS A 16 -15.92 -8.42 22.64
C CYS A 16 -16.10 -8.80 24.10
N CYS A 17 -15.12 -8.44 24.93
CA CYS A 17 -15.20 -8.48 26.37
C CYS A 17 -15.25 -7.04 26.89
N SER A 18 -16.21 -6.72 27.75
CA SER A 18 -16.37 -5.40 28.34
C SER A 18 -16.73 -5.53 29.81
N GLN A 19 -15.84 -5.08 30.68
CA GLN A 19 -16.01 -4.91 32.13
C GLN A 19 -15.69 -3.45 32.50
N LEU A 20 -15.98 -3.00 33.73
CA LEU A 20 -15.87 -1.59 34.14
C LEU A 20 -14.56 -0.92 33.70
N ASP A 21 -13.42 -1.59 33.90
CA ASP A 21 -12.09 -1.04 33.62
C ASP A 21 -11.36 -1.77 32.47
N PHE A 22 -12.03 -2.69 31.79
CA PHE A 22 -11.40 -3.55 30.78
C PHE A 22 -12.26 -3.70 29.53
N LYS A 23 -11.68 -3.40 28.38
CA LYS A 23 -12.29 -3.64 27.07
C LYS A 23 -11.30 -4.40 26.20
N ALA A 24 -11.74 -5.52 25.64
CA ALA A 24 -10.96 -6.29 24.69
C ALA A 24 -11.83 -6.73 23.51
N LEU A 25 -11.18 -6.84 22.35
CA LEU A 25 -11.76 -7.42 21.15
C LEU A 25 -11.08 -8.76 20.86
N VAL A 26 -11.88 -9.77 20.58
CA VAL A 26 -11.41 -11.07 20.12
C VAL A 26 -11.56 -11.08 18.60
N LEU A 27 -10.44 -11.22 17.89
CA LEU A 27 -10.37 -11.15 16.43
C LEU A 27 -10.02 -12.52 15.85
N ASN A 28 -10.40 -12.76 14.59
CA ASN A 28 -9.91 -13.91 13.84
C ASN A 28 -8.38 -13.90 13.78
N TYR A 29 -7.76 -15.07 13.94
CA TYR A 29 -6.32 -15.22 13.80
C TYR A 29 -5.88 -14.96 12.35
N MET A 30 -4.80 -14.19 12.18
CA MET A 30 -4.16 -13.93 10.89
C MET A 30 -2.89 -14.80 10.76
N PRO A 31 -2.97 -15.97 10.10
CA PRO A 31 -1.84 -16.91 10.02
C PRO A 31 -0.62 -16.31 9.33
N ASN A 32 -0.86 -15.41 8.36
CA ASN A 32 0.19 -14.76 7.60
C ASN A 32 0.79 -13.54 8.33
N GLY A 33 0.31 -13.16 9.52
CA GLY A 33 0.85 -12.04 10.29
C GLY A 33 0.57 -10.66 9.70
N SER A 34 1.31 -9.64 10.16
CA SER A 34 1.14 -8.22 9.78
C SER A 34 2.01 -7.81 8.59
N LEU A 35 1.59 -6.78 7.86
CA LEU A 35 2.37 -6.20 6.75
C LEU A 35 3.79 -5.81 7.19
N GLU A 36 3.96 -5.26 8.39
CA GLU A 36 5.29 -4.93 8.91
C GLU A 36 6.20 -6.16 9.02
N LYS A 37 5.68 -7.29 9.53
CA LYS A 37 6.43 -8.54 9.59
C LYS A 37 6.82 -9.02 8.19
N TRP A 38 5.95 -8.83 7.21
CA TRP A 38 6.23 -9.19 5.82
C TRP A 38 7.36 -8.36 5.20
N LEU A 39 7.32 -7.05 5.40
CA LEU A 39 8.31 -6.14 4.85
C LEU A 39 9.68 -6.31 5.50
N TYR A 40 9.73 -6.55 6.82
CA TYR A 40 10.98 -6.44 7.58
C TYR A 40 11.50 -7.74 8.22
N SER A 41 10.79 -8.87 8.08
CA SER A 41 11.33 -10.16 8.54
C SER A 41 12.30 -10.76 7.52
N GLN A 42 13.47 -11.20 8.01
CA GLN A 42 14.50 -11.88 7.23
C GLN A 42 14.08 -13.26 6.71
N ASN A 43 12.95 -13.79 7.19
CA ASN A 43 12.47 -15.15 6.89
C ASN A 43 11.06 -15.17 6.25
N SER A 44 10.59 -14.07 5.65
CA SER A 44 9.35 -14.11 4.84
C SER A 44 9.64 -14.84 3.53
N SER A 45 9.72 -16.16 3.59
CA SER A 45 9.90 -17.03 2.44
C SER A 45 8.83 -16.75 1.38
N PHE A 46 9.25 -16.71 0.11
CA PHE A 46 8.42 -16.54 -1.09
C PHE A 46 7.25 -17.54 -1.22
N ASP A 47 7.19 -18.58 -0.39
CA ASP A 47 6.14 -19.59 -0.41
C ASP A 47 4.73 -19.02 -0.15
N ILE A 48 4.62 -17.95 0.62
CA ILE A 48 3.32 -17.33 0.89
C ILE A 48 2.93 -16.33 -0.22
N LEU A 49 3.88 -15.85 -1.03
CA LEU A 49 3.61 -15.01 -2.22
C LEU A 49 3.07 -15.82 -3.42
N ARG A 50 3.18 -17.16 -3.38
CA ARG A 50 2.60 -18.08 -4.37
C ARG A 50 1.15 -18.45 -4.09
N ASP A 51 0.61 -18.03 -2.95
CA ASP A 51 -0.81 -18.23 -2.66
C ASP A 51 -1.62 -17.17 -3.41
N ASP A 52 -2.25 -17.57 -4.52
CA ASP A 52 -3.08 -16.72 -5.39
C ASP A 52 -4.28 -16.10 -4.63
N ASP A 53 -4.59 -16.59 -3.42
CA ASP A 53 -5.69 -16.16 -2.56
C ASP A 53 -5.25 -15.25 -1.40
N MET A 54 -4.06 -14.65 -1.45
CA MET A 54 -3.61 -13.69 -0.43
C MET A 54 -4.52 -12.45 -0.36
N VAL A 55 -5.32 -12.38 0.72
CA VAL A 55 -6.21 -11.25 1.02
C VAL A 55 -5.67 -10.44 2.20
N ALA A 56 -5.32 -9.18 1.95
CA ALA A 56 -5.01 -8.22 3.00
C ALA A 56 -6.28 -7.80 3.77
N HIS A 57 -6.15 -7.70 5.10
CA HIS A 57 -7.21 -7.29 6.02
C HIS A 57 -6.77 -6.10 6.87
N VAL A 58 -7.63 -5.10 7.02
CA VAL A 58 -7.44 -3.99 7.97
C VAL A 58 -7.91 -4.45 9.35
N ALA A 59 -7.05 -4.31 10.36
CA ALA A 59 -7.28 -4.85 11.69
C ALA A 59 -7.11 -3.85 12.84
N ASP A 60 -6.44 -2.73 12.61
CA ASP A 60 -6.25 -1.69 13.63
C ASP A 60 -7.27 -0.56 13.46
N PHE A 61 -8.17 -0.44 14.44
CA PHE A 61 -9.18 0.60 14.51
C PHE A 61 -9.00 1.47 15.77
N GLY A 62 -7.87 1.36 16.47
CA GLY A 62 -7.65 2.03 17.77
C GLY A 62 -7.76 3.56 17.71
N ILE A 63 -7.54 4.14 16.52
CA ILE A 63 -7.66 5.58 16.24
C ILE A 63 -8.81 5.91 15.28
N ALA A 64 -9.57 4.91 14.82
CA ALA A 64 -10.62 5.12 13.82
C ALA A 64 -11.75 5.99 14.39
N LYS A 65 -12.21 6.96 13.60
CA LYS A 65 -13.29 7.88 13.94
C LYS A 65 -14.49 7.67 13.04
N ILE A 66 -15.68 7.67 13.63
CA ILE A 66 -16.94 7.62 12.89
C ILE A 66 -17.31 9.06 12.55
N LEU A 67 -17.30 9.39 11.26
CA LEU A 67 -17.82 10.67 10.77
C LEU A 67 -19.36 10.62 10.76
N GLY A 68 -20.00 11.74 11.14
CA GLY A 68 -21.45 11.87 11.11
C GLY A 68 -22.01 11.89 9.68
N LEU A 69 -23.30 11.57 9.51
CA LEU A 69 -23.96 11.69 8.21
C LEU A 69 -23.89 13.13 7.72
N GLY A 70 -23.10 13.36 6.66
CA GLY A 70 -22.94 14.66 6.01
C GLY A 70 -21.67 15.42 6.39
N ASP A 71 -20.85 14.91 7.32
CA ASP A 71 -19.59 15.55 7.70
C ASP A 71 -18.40 14.90 6.97
N PRO A 72 -17.72 15.59 6.04
CA PRO A 72 -16.59 15.03 5.32
C PRO A 72 -15.31 14.91 6.18
N MET A 73 -15.28 15.52 7.38
CA MET A 73 -14.08 15.60 8.21
C MET A 73 -14.39 15.81 9.70
N THR A 74 -13.42 15.67 10.59
CA THR A 74 -13.56 15.97 12.04
C THR A 74 -12.19 16.37 12.60
N GLN A 75 -12.13 17.15 13.69
CA GLN A 75 -10.86 17.56 14.31
C GLN A 75 -10.49 16.69 15.53
N THR A 76 -9.20 16.41 15.75
CA THR A 76 -8.71 15.62 16.89
C THR A 76 -7.26 15.92 17.27
N MET A 77 -6.88 15.58 18.51
CA MET A 77 -5.49 15.62 19.01
C MET A 77 -4.93 14.22 19.30
N THR A 78 -5.35 13.19 18.56
CA THR A 78 -4.88 11.81 18.79
C THR A 78 -3.45 11.64 18.28
N LEU A 79 -2.61 10.94 19.05
CA LEU A 79 -1.29 10.44 18.60
C LEU A 79 -1.47 9.65 17.29
N ALA A 80 -0.73 10.05 16.27
CA ALA A 80 -0.75 9.40 14.95
C ALA A 80 0.68 8.98 14.54
N ILE A 81 0.77 8.09 13.55
CA ILE A 81 2.03 7.46 13.15
C ILE A 81 2.81 8.42 12.26
N VAL A 82 3.99 8.86 12.74
CA VAL A 82 4.87 9.80 12.05
C VAL A 82 5.24 9.29 10.66
N GLY A 83 5.18 10.17 9.66
CA GLY A 83 5.51 9.89 8.26
C GLY A 83 4.38 9.32 7.40
N TYR A 84 3.28 8.85 8.00
CA TYR A 84 2.10 8.35 7.26
C TYR A 84 0.94 9.34 7.24
N MET A 85 1.00 10.37 8.08
CA MET A 85 -0.07 11.35 8.23
C MET A 85 -0.19 12.25 7.03
N ALA A 86 -1.44 12.53 6.64
CA ALA A 86 -1.72 13.64 5.76
C ALA A 86 -1.32 14.97 6.44
N PRO A 87 -0.81 15.96 5.69
CA PRO A 87 -0.32 17.22 6.24
C PRO A 87 -1.37 17.96 7.08
N GLU A 88 -2.61 18.02 6.59
CA GLU A 88 -3.74 18.66 7.29
C GLU A 88 -4.11 17.93 8.59
N TYR A 89 -3.81 16.63 8.69
CA TYR A 89 -3.98 15.92 9.95
C TYR A 89 -2.85 16.30 10.92
N GLY A 90 -1.59 16.27 10.46
CA GLY A 90 -0.44 16.62 11.29
C GLY A 90 -0.44 18.07 11.79
N MET A 91 -0.93 19.01 10.98
CA MET A 91 -0.95 20.44 11.31
C MET A 91 -2.23 20.86 12.05
N ASP A 92 -3.39 20.53 11.51
CA ASP A 92 -4.67 21.05 11.99
C ASP A 92 -5.50 20.03 12.78
N GLY A 93 -5.03 18.79 12.87
CA GLY A 93 -5.76 17.70 13.51
C GLY A 93 -6.95 17.21 12.68
N ILE A 94 -7.01 17.56 11.39
CA ILE A 94 -8.15 17.24 10.50
C ILE A 94 -8.07 15.78 10.06
N VAL A 95 -9.05 14.97 10.49
CA VAL A 95 -9.26 13.62 9.97
C VAL A 95 -10.32 13.65 8.88
N SER A 96 -10.06 12.98 7.77
CA SER A 96 -10.99 12.90 6.64
C SER A 96 -10.72 11.64 5.82
N THR A 97 -11.66 11.26 4.95
CA THR A 97 -11.44 10.17 3.99
C THR A 97 -10.28 10.46 3.04
N GLN A 98 -9.98 11.75 2.77
CA GLN A 98 -8.82 12.13 1.97
C GLN A 98 -7.51 11.97 2.73
N GLY A 99 -7.54 12.12 4.06
CA GLY A 99 -6.41 11.78 4.92
C GLY A 99 -6.07 10.29 4.84
N ASP A 100 -7.09 9.42 4.88
CA ASP A 100 -6.91 7.97 4.72
C ASP A 100 -6.32 7.61 3.34
N VAL A 101 -6.76 8.30 2.28
CA VAL A 101 -6.23 8.13 0.92
C VAL A 101 -4.75 8.51 0.84
N TYR A 102 -4.34 9.60 1.49
CA TYR A 102 -2.93 9.99 1.58
C TYR A 102 -2.11 8.89 2.28
N SER A 103 -2.54 8.47 3.48
CA SER A 103 -1.84 7.45 4.26
C SER A 103 -1.72 6.13 3.50
N PHE A 104 -2.76 5.74 2.76
CA PHE A 104 -2.72 4.56 1.89
C PHE A 104 -1.64 4.68 0.81
N GLY A 105 -1.40 5.87 0.26
CA GLY A 105 -0.31 6.08 -0.68
C GLY A 105 1.07 5.93 -0.10
N ILE A 106 1.28 6.42 1.12
CA ILE A 106 2.52 6.18 1.84
C ILE A 106 2.76 4.68 2.05
N VAL A 107 1.73 3.93 2.48
CA VAL A 107 1.81 2.47 2.66
C VAL A 107 2.13 1.76 1.34
N VAL A 108 1.54 2.18 0.23
CA VAL A 108 1.85 1.60 -1.10
C VAL A 108 3.31 1.86 -1.48
N MET A 109 3.81 3.09 -1.26
CA MET A 109 5.21 3.42 -1.52
C MET A 109 6.16 2.60 -0.63
N GLU A 110 5.90 2.52 0.69
CA GLU A 110 6.66 1.68 1.61
C GLU A 110 6.65 0.21 1.16
N THR A 111 5.49 -0.31 0.74
CA THR A 111 5.35 -1.72 0.34
C THR A 111 6.26 -2.09 -0.82
N PHE A 112 6.33 -1.23 -1.85
CA PHE A 112 7.12 -1.54 -3.05
C PHE A 112 8.59 -1.15 -2.96
N THR A 113 8.95 -0.24 -2.04
CA THR A 113 10.34 0.19 -1.82
C THR A 113 11.01 -0.48 -0.62
N LYS A 114 10.22 -1.15 0.24
CA LYS A 114 10.60 -1.55 1.61
C LYS A 114 11.11 -0.40 2.48
N MET A 115 10.91 0.85 2.08
CA MET A 115 11.46 1.99 2.79
C MET A 115 10.45 2.61 3.74
N LYS A 116 10.75 2.56 5.05
CA LYS A 116 9.90 3.22 6.06
C LYS A 116 9.93 4.75 5.84
N PRO A 117 8.80 5.47 5.93
CA PRO A 117 8.78 6.93 5.85
C PRO A 117 9.67 7.63 6.88
N THR A 118 9.97 6.95 8.00
CA THR A 118 10.86 7.43 9.08
C THR A 118 12.29 6.89 8.96
N ASN A 119 12.69 6.35 7.80
CA ASN A 119 14.04 5.84 7.62
C ASN A 119 15.06 6.97 7.84
N GLU A 120 16.18 6.65 8.49
CA GLU A 120 17.24 7.60 8.84
C GLU A 120 17.86 8.30 7.62
N MET A 121 17.75 7.72 6.42
CA MET A 121 18.20 8.36 5.18
C MET A 121 17.39 9.61 4.81
N PHE A 122 16.18 9.76 5.36
CA PHE A 122 15.30 10.90 5.14
C PHE A 122 15.61 11.99 6.15
N VAL A 123 16.54 12.87 5.77
CA VAL A 123 16.96 14.04 6.55
C VAL A 123 16.51 15.33 5.88
N GLU A 124 16.35 16.38 6.68
CA GLU A 124 15.95 17.72 6.23
C GLU A 124 14.63 17.68 5.45
N GLU A 125 14.64 18.18 4.21
CA GLU A 125 13.45 18.25 3.35
C GLU A 125 13.14 16.92 2.65
N MET A 126 14.11 15.97 2.61
CA MET A 126 13.95 14.71 1.89
C MET A 126 13.00 13.76 2.63
N ASN A 127 12.00 13.26 1.93
CA ASN A 127 11.07 12.25 2.44
C ASN A 127 10.77 11.17 1.39
N LEU A 128 10.10 10.10 1.81
CA LEU A 128 9.75 8.97 0.94
C LEU A 128 9.09 9.40 -0.38
N LYS A 129 8.19 10.37 -0.35
CA LYS A 129 7.50 10.84 -1.56
C LYS A 129 8.45 11.54 -2.51
N GLN A 130 9.28 12.44 -2.00
CA GLN A 130 10.28 13.14 -2.82
C GLN A 130 11.31 12.17 -3.40
N TRP A 131 11.76 11.20 -2.60
CA TRP A 131 12.68 10.17 -3.05
C TRP A 131 12.07 9.35 -4.20
N VAL A 132 10.83 8.87 -4.07
CA VAL A 132 10.12 8.16 -5.14
C VAL A 132 9.89 9.05 -6.37
N ALA A 133 9.51 10.32 -6.19
CA ALA A 133 9.29 11.26 -7.28
C ALA A 133 10.57 11.54 -8.08
N ASN A 134 11.70 11.69 -7.38
CA ASN A 134 13.01 11.88 -8.00
C ASN A 134 13.41 10.64 -8.80
N SER A 135 13.26 9.44 -8.23
CA SER A 135 13.59 8.19 -8.91
C SER A 135 12.72 7.93 -10.15
N LEU A 136 11.43 8.31 -10.11
CA LEU A 136 10.53 8.26 -11.26
C LEU A 136 10.90 9.26 -12.37
N SER A 137 11.54 10.37 -12.00
CA SER A 137 11.97 11.41 -12.94
C SER A 137 13.30 11.07 -13.60
N SER A 138 14.17 10.35 -12.90
CA SER A 138 15.48 9.88 -13.39
C SER A 138 15.46 8.46 -13.98
N GLU A 139 14.29 7.86 -14.14
CA GLU A 139 14.10 6.46 -14.62
C GLU A 139 14.84 5.39 -13.78
N ALA A 140 15.16 5.71 -12.52
CA ALA A 140 15.93 4.87 -11.60
C ALA A 140 15.05 3.98 -10.70
N ILE A 141 13.85 3.61 -11.15
CA ILE A 141 12.88 2.86 -10.32
C ILE A 141 13.42 1.48 -9.93
N ALA A 142 14.22 0.86 -10.79
CA ALA A 142 14.84 -0.43 -10.51
C ALA A 142 15.75 -0.40 -9.26
N GLU A 143 16.30 0.77 -8.90
CA GLU A 143 17.19 0.94 -7.74
C GLU A 143 16.43 1.20 -6.44
N VAL A 144 15.17 1.63 -6.55
CA VAL A 144 14.32 2.07 -5.42
C VAL A 144 13.30 1.02 -5.02
N VAL A 145 12.90 0.17 -5.96
CA VAL A 145 12.02 -0.98 -5.72
C VAL A 145 12.78 -2.05 -4.95
N ASP A 146 12.09 -2.76 -4.05
CA ASP A 146 12.63 -3.92 -3.37
C ASP A 146 13.19 -4.94 -4.37
N ALA A 147 14.50 -5.21 -4.27
CA ALA A 147 15.20 -6.14 -5.14
C ALA A 147 14.53 -7.52 -5.19
N ASN A 148 13.87 -7.96 -4.11
CA ASN A 148 13.14 -9.23 -4.10
C ASN A 148 11.93 -9.27 -5.05
N LEU A 149 11.37 -8.12 -5.44
CA LEU A 149 10.29 -8.04 -6.42
C LEU A 149 10.81 -8.17 -7.86
N LEU A 150 12.08 -7.83 -8.07
CA LEU A 150 12.76 -7.89 -9.37
C LEU A 150 13.50 -9.21 -9.55
N VAL A 151 13.90 -9.86 -8.46
CA VAL A 151 14.60 -11.15 -8.45
C VAL A 151 13.59 -12.30 -8.33
N ALA A 152 13.09 -12.74 -9.47
CA ALA A 152 12.63 -14.11 -9.64
C ALA A 152 13.09 -14.56 -11.01
N GLN A 153 14.06 -15.48 -11.06
CA GLN A 153 14.45 -16.40 -12.16
C GLN A 153 14.07 -16.07 -13.64
N GLU A 154 14.13 -14.81 -14.08
CA GLU A 154 13.50 -14.38 -15.35
C GLU A 154 14.46 -13.69 -16.31
N GLN A 155 14.14 -13.82 -17.60
CA GLN A 155 14.81 -13.16 -18.72
C GLN A 155 14.48 -11.65 -18.75
N ASP A 156 15.39 -10.83 -19.27
CA ASP A 156 15.35 -9.35 -19.24
C ASP A 156 13.98 -8.71 -19.53
N HIS A 157 13.18 -9.30 -20.43
CA HIS A 157 11.89 -8.73 -20.83
C HIS A 157 10.81 -8.76 -19.73
N GLU A 158 10.81 -9.78 -18.87
CA GLU A 158 9.81 -9.90 -17.80
C GLU A 158 10.11 -8.92 -16.66
N CYS A 159 11.39 -8.73 -16.36
CA CYS A 159 11.88 -7.68 -15.44
C CYS A 159 11.42 -6.29 -15.87
N LEU A 160 11.52 -5.95 -17.16
CA LEU A 160 11.03 -4.67 -17.70
C LEU A 160 9.52 -4.48 -17.49
N THR A 161 8.70 -5.51 -17.72
CA THR A 161 7.24 -5.40 -17.49
C THR A 161 6.89 -5.18 -16.02
N LYS A 162 7.66 -5.75 -15.09
CA LYS A 162 7.52 -5.51 -13.64
C LYS A 162 7.88 -4.06 -13.31
N ILE A 163 9.00 -3.55 -13.82
CA ILE A 163 9.43 -2.15 -13.61
C ILE A 163 8.39 -1.16 -14.15
N ASP A 164 7.83 -1.40 -15.34
CA ASP A 164 6.78 -0.56 -15.91
C ASP A 164 5.52 -0.54 -15.05
N CYS A 165 5.11 -1.71 -14.57
CA CYS A 165 3.95 -1.85 -13.68
C CYS A 165 4.17 -1.10 -12.36
N LEU A 166 5.31 -1.31 -11.72
CA LEU A 166 5.68 -0.67 -10.46
C LEU A 166 5.79 0.85 -10.63
N SER A 167 6.36 1.31 -11.74
CA SER A 167 6.39 2.73 -12.10
C SER A 167 4.99 3.32 -12.20
N CYS A 168 4.05 2.62 -12.83
CA CYS A 168 2.65 3.06 -12.89
C CYS A 168 2.01 3.15 -11.50
N VAL A 169 2.25 2.15 -10.64
CA VAL A 169 1.70 2.12 -9.27
C VAL A 169 2.27 3.24 -8.42
N LEU A 170 3.60 3.45 -8.44
CA LEU A 170 4.26 4.50 -7.67
C LEU A 170 3.90 5.91 -8.16
N ARG A 171 3.78 6.12 -9.48
CA ARG A 171 3.25 7.40 -10.03
C ARG A 171 1.85 7.69 -9.51
N LEU A 172 0.98 6.68 -9.52
CA LEU A 172 -0.37 6.83 -9.01
C LEU A 172 -0.38 7.07 -7.49
N ALA A 173 0.55 6.44 -6.76
CA ALA A 173 0.70 6.64 -5.34
C ALA A 173 1.09 8.07 -4.96
N LEU A 174 1.92 8.73 -5.77
CA LEU A 174 2.24 10.15 -5.61
C LEU A 174 1.01 11.03 -5.83
N VAL A 175 0.16 10.73 -6.81
CA VAL A 175 -1.04 11.51 -7.12
C VAL A 175 -2.05 11.51 -5.96
N TRP A 176 -2.36 10.34 -5.40
CA TRP A 176 -3.34 10.28 -4.30
C TRP A 176 -2.73 10.66 -2.94
N SER A 177 -1.41 10.85 -2.85
CA SER A 177 -0.71 11.40 -1.67
C SER A 177 -0.24 12.85 -1.89
N ALA A 178 -0.92 13.58 -2.78
CA ALA A 178 -0.72 15.02 -2.96
C ALA A 178 -0.88 15.77 -1.63
N GLU A 179 -0.10 16.82 -1.43
CA GLU A 179 -0.17 17.66 -0.23
C GLU A 179 -1.60 18.23 -0.03
N PRO A 180 -2.17 18.98 -0.99
CA PRO A 180 -3.54 19.46 -0.87
C PRO A 180 -4.60 18.34 -1.03
N PRO A 181 -5.58 18.22 -0.11
CA PRO A 181 -6.60 17.17 -0.15
C PRO A 181 -7.47 17.16 -1.42
N HIS A 182 -7.68 18.32 -2.04
CA HIS A 182 -8.56 18.45 -3.21
C HIS A 182 -7.89 18.02 -4.52
N GLU A 183 -6.58 17.85 -4.56
CA GLU A 183 -5.86 17.29 -5.71
C GLU A 183 -5.79 15.76 -5.65
N ARG A 184 -6.11 15.16 -4.50
CA ARG A 184 -6.12 13.71 -4.32
C ARG A 184 -7.34 13.10 -5.01
N ILE A 185 -7.09 12.08 -5.83
CA ILE A 185 -8.16 11.28 -6.44
C ILE A 185 -8.93 10.47 -5.38
N SER A 186 -10.21 10.20 -5.62
CA SER A 186 -11.03 9.47 -4.66
C SER A 186 -10.60 8.00 -4.52
N ILE A 187 -10.81 7.38 -3.34
CA ILE A 187 -10.52 5.94 -3.15
C ILE A 187 -11.20 5.03 -4.17
N ARG A 188 -12.35 5.45 -4.73
CA ARG A 188 -13.03 4.75 -5.81
C ARG A 188 -12.20 4.74 -7.09
N GLU A 189 -11.63 5.88 -7.46
CA GLU A 189 -10.79 6.05 -8.65
C GLU A 189 -9.42 5.39 -8.47
N VAL A 190 -8.86 5.45 -7.26
CA VAL A 190 -7.67 4.69 -6.83
C VAL A 190 -7.88 3.21 -7.16
N VAL A 191 -8.94 2.60 -6.63
CA VAL A 191 -9.26 1.17 -6.85
C VAL A 191 -9.52 0.86 -8.32
N ALA A 192 -10.23 1.74 -9.05
CA ALA A 192 -10.50 1.55 -10.47
C ALA A 192 -9.21 1.55 -11.30
N THR A 193 -8.28 2.45 -10.99
CA THR A 193 -7.02 2.60 -11.73
C THR A 193 -6.04 1.48 -11.39
N LEU A 194 -5.94 1.07 -10.12
CA LEU A 194 -5.17 -0.11 -9.72
C LEU A 194 -5.65 -1.38 -10.43
N LYS A 195 -6.97 -1.58 -10.57
CA LYS A 195 -7.52 -2.69 -11.35
C LYS A 195 -7.10 -2.64 -12.81
N LYS A 196 -7.09 -1.45 -13.43
CA LYS A 196 -6.62 -1.27 -14.82
C LYS A 196 -5.14 -1.62 -14.95
N ILE A 197 -4.30 -1.15 -14.03
CA ILE A 197 -2.85 -1.47 -14.00
C ILE A 197 -2.65 -2.98 -13.86
N LYS A 198 -3.35 -3.65 -12.93
CA LYS A 198 -3.29 -5.11 -12.77
C LYS A 198 -3.66 -5.84 -14.07
N ILE A 199 -4.75 -5.44 -14.72
CA ILE A 199 -5.19 -6.07 -15.98
C ILE A 199 -4.14 -5.87 -17.09
N LYS A 200 -3.56 -4.67 -17.20
CA LYS A 200 -2.50 -4.38 -18.17
C LYS A 200 -1.29 -5.28 -17.92
N PHE A 201 -0.80 -5.32 -16.69
CA PHE A 201 0.35 -6.13 -16.29
C PHE A 201 0.16 -7.62 -16.63
N LEU A 202 -0.99 -8.20 -16.27
CA LEU A 202 -1.28 -9.61 -16.58
C LEU A 202 -1.31 -9.90 -18.08
N LYS A 203 -1.80 -8.96 -18.90
CA LYS A 203 -1.79 -9.10 -20.37
C LYS A 203 -0.38 -9.03 -20.95
N ASP A 204 0.45 -8.12 -20.43
CA ASP A 204 1.81 -7.94 -20.92
C ASP A 204 2.71 -9.12 -20.48
N ALA A 205 2.54 -9.62 -19.26
CA ALA A 205 3.18 -10.85 -18.78
C ALA A 205 2.76 -12.10 -19.59
N ALA A 206 1.48 -12.21 -19.99
CA ALA A 206 1.05 -13.31 -20.85
C ALA A 206 1.68 -13.26 -22.26
N ARG A 207 2.00 -12.05 -22.76
CA ARG A 207 2.65 -11.85 -24.07
C ARG A 207 4.13 -12.17 -24.04
N SER A 208 4.85 -11.80 -22.97
CA SER A 208 6.27 -12.12 -22.82
C SER A 208 6.51 -13.64 -22.83
N VAL A 209 5.64 -14.41 -22.16
CA VAL A 209 5.66 -15.88 -22.19
C VAL A 209 5.43 -16.46 -23.59
N GLN A 210 4.60 -15.82 -24.43
CA GLN A 210 4.33 -16.27 -25.81
C GLN A 210 5.48 -15.95 -26.78
N LEU A 211 6.15 -14.81 -26.64
CA LEU A 211 7.34 -14.49 -27.45
C LEU A 211 8.48 -15.48 -27.21
N ASN A 212 8.67 -15.88 -25.95
CA ASN A 212 9.74 -16.80 -25.54
C ASN A 212 9.52 -18.27 -25.98
N ARG A 213 8.39 -18.59 -26.63
CA ARG A 213 8.08 -19.93 -27.16
C ARG A 213 8.24 -20.07 -28.68
N ARG A 214 8.69 -19.04 -29.40
CA ARG A 214 8.94 -19.19 -30.85
C ARG A 214 10.21 -20.03 -31.06
N PRO A 215 10.15 -21.17 -31.77
CA PRO A 215 11.33 -21.96 -32.04
C PRO A 215 12.23 -21.18 -33.00
N VAL A 216 13.52 -21.10 -32.65
CA VAL A 216 14.58 -20.64 -33.56
C VAL A 216 14.59 -21.62 -34.73
N GLN A 217 13.94 -21.25 -35.84
CA GLN A 217 14.08 -22.01 -37.08
C GLN A 217 15.51 -21.80 -37.58
N ALA A 218 16.24 -22.90 -37.67
CA ALA A 218 17.57 -22.99 -38.21
C ALA A 218 17.61 -22.49 -39.66
N LEU A 219 18.62 -21.67 -39.97
CA LEU A 219 19.15 -21.45 -41.30
C LEU A 219 20.63 -21.87 -41.30
#